data_AF-A0A0G1V879-F1
#
_entry.id   AF-A0A0G1V879-F1
#
_cell.length_a   1.000
_cell.length_b   1.000
_cell.length_c   1.000
_cell.angle_alpha   90.00
_cell.angle_beta   90.00
_cell.angle_gamma   90.00
#
_symmetry.space_group_name_H-M   'P 1'
#
loop_
_entity.id
_entity.type
_entity.pdbx_description
1 polymer ?
#
loop_
_entity_poly.entity_id
_entity_poly.type
_entity_poly.pdbx_seq_one_letter_code
_entity_poly.pdbx_strand_id
1 'polypeptide(L)'
;MSALITKILTWLNSLVSTVTNQFSGDLSLDFLAVIFFLVVMLLIAFSLGRNRIVVAIISTYLAAFIYLILPWSNQIRAWLSLEQVFWVNLGIFALAWLICYSVLVSSVLRSRASLGDSSVLIVLLLSIVETGFLFSIAIALLKVGELLTLSPVLLKYFGATGAAFAWMLLPLVVFLFLKRRRATV
;
A
#
# COMPACT_ATOMS: atom_id res chain seq x y z
N MET A 1 -4.55 -51.53 -9.13
CA MET A 1 -3.98 -50.18 -8.93
C MET A 1 -5.06 -49.14 -9.24
N SER A 2 -6.13 -49.03 -8.43
CA SER A 2 -7.33 -48.27 -8.88
C SER A 2 -8.27 -47.74 -7.78
N ALA A 3 -8.01 -47.95 -6.48
CA ALA A 3 -8.88 -47.43 -5.41
C ALA A 3 -8.24 -46.25 -4.66
N LEU A 4 -6.94 -46.35 -4.34
CA LEU A 4 -6.18 -45.29 -3.68
C LEU A 4 -6.03 -44.05 -4.57
N ILE A 5 -5.68 -44.25 -5.83
CA ILE A 5 -5.54 -43.15 -6.80
C ILE A 5 -6.87 -42.43 -6.97
N THR A 6 -7.99 -43.16 -7.05
CA THR A 6 -9.32 -42.57 -7.21
C THR A 6 -9.75 -41.81 -5.96
N LYS A 7 -9.47 -42.31 -4.75
CA LYS A 7 -9.71 -41.57 -3.50
C LYS A 7 -8.86 -40.30 -3.38
N ILE A 8 -7.61 -40.35 -3.84
CA ILE A 8 -6.72 -39.19 -3.86
C ILE A 8 -7.23 -38.16 -4.85
N LEU A 9 -7.64 -38.58 -6.05
CA LEU A 9 -8.18 -37.68 -7.07
C LEU A 9 -9.51 -37.04 -6.64
N THR A 10 -10.40 -37.79 -5.97
CA THR A 10 -11.66 -37.21 -5.47
C THR A 10 -11.44 -36.25 -4.30
N TRP A 11 -10.51 -36.57 -3.39
CA TRP A 11 -10.12 -35.66 -2.32
C TRP A 11 -9.43 -34.39 -2.84
N LEU A 12 -8.57 -34.50 -3.86
CA LEU A 12 -7.96 -33.36 -4.53
C LEU A 12 -9.01 -32.50 -5.24
N ASN A 13 -9.96 -33.11 -5.94
CA ASN A 13 -11.06 -32.37 -6.57
C ASN A 13 -11.98 -31.70 -5.55
N SER A 14 -12.22 -32.31 -4.38
CA SER A 14 -13.00 -31.67 -3.32
C SER A 14 -12.23 -30.54 -2.64
N LEU A 15 -10.91 -30.62 -2.53
CA LEU A 15 -10.08 -29.50 -2.07
C LEU A 15 -10.08 -28.36 -3.08
N VAL A 16 -9.86 -28.66 -4.36
CA VAL A 16 -9.90 -27.66 -5.43
C VAL A 16 -11.26 -26.98 -5.45
N SER A 17 -12.37 -27.73 -5.36
CA SER A 17 -13.71 -27.15 -5.32
C SER A 17 -14.01 -26.40 -4.03
N THR A 18 -13.49 -26.80 -2.88
CA THR A 18 -13.66 -26.05 -1.62
C THR A 18 -12.89 -24.73 -1.66
N VAL A 19 -11.68 -24.75 -2.23
CA VAL A 19 -10.88 -23.56 -2.49
C VAL A 19 -11.59 -22.67 -3.51
N THR A 20 -11.90 -23.15 -4.72
CA THR A 20 -12.59 -22.32 -5.71
C THR A 20 -13.96 -21.84 -5.23
N ASN A 21 -14.73 -22.62 -4.48
CA ASN A 21 -16.03 -22.18 -3.98
C ASN A 21 -15.92 -21.19 -2.80
N GLN A 22 -14.93 -21.30 -1.91
CA GLN A 22 -14.65 -20.25 -0.91
C GLN A 22 -14.04 -18.98 -1.53
N PHE A 23 -13.35 -19.10 -2.67
CA PHE A 23 -12.79 -18.00 -3.43
C PHE A 23 -13.69 -17.53 -4.60
N SER A 24 -14.94 -18.05 -4.71
CA SER A 24 -15.93 -17.71 -5.76
C SER A 24 -16.91 -16.61 -5.38
N GLY A 25 -16.58 -15.77 -4.40
CA GLY A 25 -17.11 -14.41 -4.37
C GLY A 25 -16.09 -13.55 -5.08
N ASP A 26 -16.45 -12.89 -6.19
CA ASP A 26 -15.63 -12.00 -7.02
C ASP A 26 -14.47 -11.33 -6.26
N LEU A 27 -13.36 -12.07 -6.08
CA LEU A 27 -12.07 -11.48 -5.81
C LEU A 27 -11.65 -10.98 -7.18
N SER A 28 -12.25 -9.86 -7.61
CA SER A 28 -11.98 -9.28 -8.91
C SER A 28 -10.46 -9.17 -9.03
N LEU A 29 -9.92 -9.61 -10.16
CA LEU A 29 -8.47 -9.61 -10.42
C LEU A 29 -7.82 -8.26 -10.10
N ASP A 30 -8.60 -7.18 -10.09
CA ASP A 30 -8.25 -5.83 -9.66
C ASP A 30 -7.86 -5.74 -8.17
N PHE A 31 -8.59 -6.39 -7.28
CA PHE A 31 -8.27 -6.45 -5.86
C PHE A 31 -6.96 -7.20 -5.60
N LEU A 32 -6.76 -8.31 -6.33
CA LEU A 32 -5.50 -9.05 -6.32
C LEU A 32 -4.36 -8.19 -6.89
N ALA A 33 -4.60 -7.41 -7.95
CA ALA A 33 -3.62 -6.52 -8.54
C ALA A 33 -3.24 -5.35 -7.62
N VAL A 34 -4.19 -4.76 -6.90
CA VAL A 34 -3.93 -3.69 -5.91
C VAL A 34 -3.11 -4.24 -4.74
N ILE A 35 -3.49 -5.40 -4.18
CA ILE A 35 -2.71 -6.06 -3.13
C ILE A 35 -1.34 -6.48 -3.63
N PHE A 36 -1.25 -7.03 -4.83
CA PHE A 36 0.02 -7.44 -5.42
C PHE A 36 0.94 -6.24 -5.66
N PHE A 37 0.42 -5.15 -6.22
CA PHE A 37 1.16 -3.90 -6.39
C PHE A 37 1.62 -3.32 -5.05
N LEU A 38 0.77 -3.39 -4.03
CA LEU A 38 1.09 -2.96 -2.68
C LEU A 38 2.15 -3.85 -2.00
N VAL A 39 2.10 -5.16 -2.22
CA VAL A 39 3.12 -6.12 -1.77
C VAL A 39 4.43 -5.91 -2.52
N VAL A 40 4.40 -5.60 -3.82
CA VAL A 40 5.58 -5.22 -4.58
C VAL A 40 6.16 -3.90 -4.05
N MET A 41 5.33 -2.91 -3.75
CA MET A 41 5.75 -1.67 -3.08
C MET A 41 6.33 -1.95 -1.69
N LEU A 42 5.76 -2.88 -0.92
CA LEU A 42 6.29 -3.34 0.37
C LEU A 42 7.66 -4.03 0.18
N LEU A 43 7.82 -4.92 -0.80
CA LEU A 43 9.08 -5.61 -1.08
C LEU A 43 10.16 -4.66 -1.55
N ILE A 44 9.81 -3.67 -2.37
CA ILE A 44 10.69 -2.58 -2.76
C ILE A 44 11.04 -1.76 -1.53
N ALA A 45 10.07 -1.31 -0.72
CA ALA A 45 10.31 -0.63 0.56
C ALA A 45 11.20 -1.44 1.51
N PHE A 46 11.10 -2.78 1.51
CA PHE A 46 11.95 -3.66 2.31
C PHE A 46 13.39 -3.75 1.80
N SER A 47 13.57 -3.70 0.48
CA SER A 47 14.89 -3.61 -0.18
C SER A 47 15.55 -2.24 0.05
N LEU A 48 14.74 -1.23 0.37
CA LEU A 48 15.15 0.14 0.62
C LEU A 48 15.51 0.30 2.12
N GLY A 49 16.81 0.45 2.44
CA GLY A 49 17.24 0.66 3.83
C GLY A 49 16.55 1.85 4.53
N ARG A 50 16.67 1.97 5.87
CA ARG A 50 15.91 2.93 6.73
C ARG A 50 15.70 4.33 6.13
N ASN A 51 16.75 4.94 5.57
CA ASN A 51 16.64 6.30 5.00
C ASN A 51 15.63 6.39 3.87
N ARG A 52 15.57 5.37 3.03
CA ARG A 52 14.73 5.34 1.85
C ARG A 52 13.26 5.13 2.22
N ILE A 53 12.95 4.34 3.25
CA ILE A 53 11.57 4.25 3.77
C ILE A 53 11.13 5.57 4.42
N VAL A 54 12.01 6.26 5.15
CA VAL A 54 11.69 7.60 5.69
C VAL A 54 11.35 8.57 4.55
N VAL A 55 12.12 8.52 3.47
CA VAL A 55 11.85 9.31 2.25
C VAL A 55 10.52 8.89 1.61
N ALA A 56 10.21 7.59 1.54
CA ALA A 56 8.93 7.09 1.04
C ALA A 56 7.75 7.67 1.84
N ILE A 57 7.78 7.57 3.17
CA ILE A 57 6.76 8.13 4.06
C ILE A 57 6.54 9.62 3.81
N ILE A 58 7.62 10.42 3.76
CA ILE A 58 7.53 11.87 3.50
C ILE A 58 6.92 12.13 2.11
N SER A 59 7.32 11.34 1.12
CA SER A 59 6.79 11.43 -0.25
C SER A 59 5.31 11.09 -0.30
N THR A 60 4.85 10.14 0.51
CA THR A 60 3.44 9.75 0.66
C THR A 60 2.61 10.90 1.22
N TYR A 61 3.07 11.60 2.26
CA TYR A 61 2.37 12.80 2.76
C TYR A 61 2.30 13.92 1.71
N LEU A 62 3.40 14.19 1.01
CA LEU A 62 3.43 15.22 -0.02
C LEU A 62 2.54 14.87 -1.20
N ALA A 63 2.57 13.63 -1.67
CA ALA A 63 1.72 13.16 -2.75
C ALA A 63 0.24 13.21 -2.39
N ALA A 64 -0.13 12.81 -1.17
CA ALA A 64 -1.49 12.91 -0.68
C ALA A 64 -1.96 14.38 -0.63
N PHE A 65 -1.10 15.29 -0.18
CA PHE A 65 -1.39 16.73 -0.18
C PHE A 65 -1.54 17.28 -1.61
N ILE A 66 -0.60 16.95 -2.50
CA ILE A 66 -0.64 17.37 -3.92
C ILE A 66 -1.94 16.88 -4.57
N TYR A 67 -2.30 15.61 -4.37
CA TYR A 67 -3.53 15.04 -4.90
C TYR A 67 -4.77 15.79 -4.40
N LEU A 68 -4.82 16.13 -3.11
CA LEU A 68 -5.94 16.86 -2.51
C LEU A 68 -6.14 18.25 -3.13
N ILE A 69 -5.05 18.96 -3.44
CA ILE A 69 -5.12 20.32 -3.99
C ILE A 69 -5.22 20.37 -5.51
N LEU A 70 -5.05 19.24 -6.21
CA LEU A 70 -4.93 19.20 -7.66
C LEU A 70 -6.29 19.50 -8.32
N PRO A 71 -6.46 20.67 -8.96
CA PRO A 71 -7.76 21.08 -9.49
C PRO A 71 -8.14 20.32 -10.76
N TRP A 72 -7.18 19.68 -11.41
CA TRP A 72 -7.35 19.10 -12.75
C TRP A 72 -7.72 17.62 -12.81
N SER A 73 -8.01 16.97 -11.69
CA SER A 73 -8.35 15.53 -11.70
C SER A 73 -9.56 15.23 -12.60
N ASN A 74 -10.53 16.14 -12.67
CA ASN A 74 -11.69 16.03 -13.57
C ASN A 74 -11.36 16.24 -15.05
N GLN A 75 -10.50 17.22 -15.39
CA GLN A 75 -10.13 17.45 -16.80
C GLN A 75 -9.25 16.33 -17.34
N ILE A 76 -8.32 15.81 -16.51
CA ILE A 76 -7.47 14.67 -16.86
C ILE A 76 -8.33 13.44 -17.19
N ARG A 77 -9.36 13.15 -16.37
CA ARG A 77 -10.33 12.09 -16.65
C ARG A 77 -11.01 12.25 -18.02
N ALA A 78 -11.48 13.46 -18.31
CA ALA A 78 -12.17 13.75 -19.57
C ALA A 78 -11.25 13.60 -20.80
N TRP A 79 -9.96 13.93 -20.67
CA TRP A 79 -8.98 13.82 -21.76
C TRP A 79 -8.60 12.37 -22.07
N LEU A 80 -8.56 11.51 -21.06
CA LEU A 80 -8.14 10.11 -21.20
C LEU A 80 -9.29 9.17 -21.61
N SER A 81 -10.54 9.64 -21.66
CA SER A 81 -11.73 8.82 -21.93
C SER A 81 -11.83 7.56 -21.05
N LEU A 82 -11.26 7.62 -19.84
CA LEU A 82 -11.23 6.49 -18.91
C LEU A 82 -12.47 6.53 -18.03
N GLU A 83 -13.36 5.55 -18.19
CA GLU A 83 -14.55 5.40 -17.34
C GLU A 83 -14.20 5.01 -15.90
N GLN A 84 -13.04 4.34 -15.72
CA GLN A 84 -12.61 3.82 -14.43
C GLN A 84 -11.88 4.89 -13.61
N VAL A 85 -12.65 5.63 -12.81
CA VAL A 85 -12.17 6.77 -12.01
C VAL A 85 -11.10 6.38 -10.99
N PHE A 86 -11.17 5.17 -10.43
CA PHE A 86 -10.18 4.67 -9.48
C PHE A 86 -8.76 4.67 -10.07
N TRP A 87 -8.55 4.06 -11.24
CA TRP A 87 -7.23 3.92 -11.84
C TRP A 87 -6.61 5.27 -12.23
N VAL A 88 -7.43 6.24 -12.64
CA VAL A 88 -6.96 7.60 -12.92
C VAL A 88 -6.47 8.27 -11.63
N ASN A 89 -7.26 8.20 -10.56
CA ASN A 89 -6.88 8.77 -9.27
C ASN A 89 -5.62 8.10 -8.70
N LEU A 90 -5.56 6.78 -8.76
CA LEU A 90 -4.41 5.99 -8.33
C LEU A 90 -3.16 6.36 -9.15
N GLY A 91 -3.30 6.50 -10.47
CA GLY A 91 -2.21 6.91 -11.36
C GLY A 91 -1.70 8.31 -11.06
N ILE A 92 -2.58 9.29 -10.84
CA ILE A 92 -2.20 10.66 -10.46
C ILE A 92 -1.44 10.63 -9.12
N PHE A 93 -1.97 9.92 -8.13
CA PHE A 93 -1.33 9.80 -6.82
C PHE A 93 0.04 9.12 -6.93
N ALA A 94 0.13 7.98 -7.63
CA ALA A 94 1.36 7.22 -7.81
C ALA A 94 2.42 8.04 -8.55
N LEU A 95 2.03 8.83 -9.55
CA LEU A 95 2.93 9.71 -10.28
C LEU A 95 3.44 10.86 -9.40
N ALA A 96 2.55 11.50 -8.63
CA ALA A 96 2.95 12.52 -7.65
C ALA A 96 3.90 11.95 -6.59
N TRP A 97 3.62 10.74 -6.11
CA TRP A 97 4.47 10.01 -5.17
C TRP A 97 5.85 9.71 -5.76
N LEU A 98 5.91 9.18 -6.99
CA LEU A 98 7.16 8.85 -7.67
C LEU A 98 8.03 10.09 -7.90
N ILE A 99 7.42 11.21 -8.28
CA ILE A 99 8.11 12.50 -8.42
C ILE A 99 8.68 12.94 -7.07
N CYS A 100 7.85 13.00 -6.02
CA CYS A 100 8.30 13.38 -4.68
C CYS A 100 9.45 12.50 -4.20
N TYR A 101 9.27 11.18 -4.33
CA TYR A 101 10.26 10.18 -3.94
C TYR A 101 11.58 10.36 -4.68
N SER A 102 11.55 10.54 -6.00
CA SER A 102 12.75 10.71 -6.83
C SER A 102 13.53 11.99 -6.46
N VAL A 103 12.81 13.09 -6.21
CA VAL A 103 13.41 14.36 -5.78
C VAL A 103 14.02 14.21 -4.38
N LEU A 104 13.29 13.64 -3.43
CA LEU A 104 13.74 13.49 -2.04
C LEU A 104 14.87 12.47 -1.90
N VAL A 105 14.80 11.35 -2.62
CA VAL A 105 15.80 10.29 -2.52
C VAL A 105 17.16 10.77 -3.04
N SER A 106 17.17 11.56 -4.12
CA SER A 106 18.41 12.14 -4.66
C SER A 106 19.03 13.17 -3.70
N SER A 107 18.21 13.96 -2.99
CA SER A 107 18.67 14.95 -2.01
C SER A 107 19.15 14.32 -0.69
N VAL A 108 18.34 13.42 -0.11
CA VAL A 108 18.60 12.81 1.20
C VAL A 108 19.75 11.80 1.14
N LEU A 109 19.90 11.05 0.04
CA LEU A 109 21.01 10.09 -0.12
C LEU A 109 22.35 10.80 -0.35
N ARG A 110 22.38 11.97 -1.03
CA ARG A 110 23.60 12.78 -1.14
C ARG A 110 24.08 13.33 0.20
N SER A 111 23.14 13.64 1.10
CA SER A 111 23.43 14.22 2.42
C SER A 111 23.90 13.20 3.47
N ARG A 112 23.61 11.89 3.30
CA ARG A 112 23.71 10.93 4.41
C ARG A 112 24.47 9.66 4.04
N ALA A 113 25.78 9.80 3.85
CA ALA A 113 26.74 8.70 3.91
C ALA A 113 27.00 8.17 5.35
N SER A 114 26.40 8.75 6.40
CA SER A 114 26.73 8.43 7.82
C SER A 114 25.58 7.97 8.71
N LEU A 115 24.42 7.61 8.15
CA LEU A 115 23.35 7.01 8.97
C LEU A 115 23.63 5.53 9.21
N GLY A 116 24.41 5.29 10.26
CA GLY A 116 24.85 3.98 10.73
C GLY A 116 23.74 2.94 10.95
N ASP A 117 24.22 1.72 11.12
CA ASP A 117 23.48 0.46 11.14
C ASP A 117 22.07 0.61 11.73
N SER A 118 21.09 0.36 10.86
CA SER A 118 19.69 0.45 11.22
C SER A 118 19.22 -0.93 11.64
N SER A 119 18.70 -1.05 12.86
CA SER A 119 18.08 -2.30 13.32
C SER A 119 17.03 -2.76 12.30
N VAL A 120 17.15 -4.00 11.83
CA VAL A 120 16.22 -4.65 10.90
C VAL A 120 14.77 -4.55 11.39
N LEU A 121 14.56 -4.61 12.71
CA LEU A 121 13.23 -4.47 13.33
C LEU A 121 12.60 -3.09 13.08
N ILE A 122 13.41 -2.03 13.07
CA ILE A 122 12.92 -0.66 12.78
C ILE A 122 12.52 -0.55 11.31
N VAL A 123 13.31 -1.13 10.41
CA VAL A 123 13.02 -1.18 8.98
C VAL A 123 11.71 -1.94 8.75
N LEU A 124 11.54 -3.12 9.35
CA LEU A 124 10.32 -3.92 9.30
C LEU A 124 9.10 -3.13 9.77
N LEU A 125 9.18 -2.49 10.94
CA LEU A 125 8.08 -1.70 11.51
C LEU A 125 7.69 -0.54 10.56
N LEU A 126 8.68 0.19 10.03
CA LEU A 126 8.43 1.30 9.12
C LEU A 126 7.78 0.83 7.82
N SER A 127 8.21 -0.32 7.27
CA SER A 127 7.61 -0.88 6.06
C SER A 127 6.15 -1.25 6.28
N ILE A 128 5.81 -1.91 7.41
CA ILE A 128 4.41 -2.27 7.72
C ILE A 128 3.55 -1.02 7.83
N VAL A 129 4.05 0.01 8.52
CA VAL A 129 3.33 1.27 8.72
C VAL A 129 3.13 2.02 7.42
N GLU A 130 4.17 2.13 6.59
CA GLU A 130 4.09 2.79 5.29
C GLU A 130 3.13 2.06 4.34
N THR A 131 3.19 0.74 4.31
CA THR A 131 2.28 -0.06 3.48
C THR A 131 0.83 0.05 3.93
N GLY A 132 0.57 0.04 5.23
CA GLY A 132 -0.79 0.26 5.74
C GLY A 132 -1.32 1.65 5.43
N PHE A 133 -0.44 2.67 5.44
CA PHE A 133 -0.79 4.02 5.03
C PHE A 133 -1.13 4.11 3.54
N LEU A 134 -0.28 3.57 2.67
CA LEU A 134 -0.54 3.50 1.23
C LEU A 134 -1.84 2.75 0.91
N PHE A 135 -2.12 1.65 1.63
CA PHE A 135 -3.34 0.88 1.44
C PHE A 135 -4.58 1.65 1.86
N SER A 136 -4.50 2.38 2.97
CA SER A 136 -5.60 3.24 3.40
C SER A 136 -5.88 4.37 2.40
N ILE A 137 -4.83 4.98 1.83
CA ILE A 137 -4.98 5.95 0.73
C ILE A 137 -5.65 5.29 -0.48
N ALA A 138 -5.19 4.11 -0.90
CA ALA A 138 -5.76 3.41 -2.05
C ALA A 138 -7.26 3.15 -1.86
N ILE A 139 -7.70 2.71 -0.67
CA ILE A 139 -9.12 2.54 -0.37
C ILE A 139 -9.86 3.88 -0.39
N ALA A 140 -9.25 4.96 0.11
CA ALA A 140 -9.85 6.29 0.09
C ALA A 140 -10.03 6.86 -1.34
N LEU A 141 -9.35 6.29 -2.35
CA LEU A 141 -9.52 6.66 -3.76
C LEU A 141 -10.69 5.93 -4.46
N LEU A 142 -11.25 4.90 -3.83
CA LEU A 142 -12.38 4.14 -4.36
C LEU A 142 -13.69 4.92 -4.23
N LYS A 143 -14.60 4.73 -5.20
CA LYS A 143 -15.98 5.23 -5.13
C LYS A 143 -16.82 4.37 -4.19
N VAL A 144 -17.91 4.95 -3.69
CA VAL A 144 -18.87 4.27 -2.79
C VAL A 144 -19.34 2.92 -3.33
N GLY A 145 -19.59 2.81 -4.65
CA GLY A 145 -19.99 1.54 -5.27
C GLY A 145 -18.90 0.45 -5.25
N GLU A 146 -17.63 0.85 -5.34
CA GLU A 146 -16.48 -0.06 -5.30
C GLU A 146 -16.13 -0.46 -3.85
N LEU A 147 -16.51 0.34 -2.86
CA LEU A 147 -16.36 -0.02 -1.44
C LEU A 147 -17.27 -1.18 -1.05
N LEU A 148 -18.43 -1.32 -1.69
CA LEU A 148 -19.41 -2.37 -1.39
C LEU A 148 -18.95 -3.77 -1.79
N THR A 149 -17.96 -3.88 -2.68
CA THR A 149 -17.35 -5.16 -3.09
C THR A 149 -16.21 -5.57 -2.17
N LEU A 150 -15.72 -4.67 -1.30
CA LEU A 150 -14.64 -4.99 -0.37
C LEU A 150 -15.17 -5.75 0.85
N SER A 151 -14.31 -6.63 1.38
CA SER A 151 -14.57 -7.29 2.65
C SER A 151 -14.84 -6.27 3.76
N PRO A 152 -15.86 -6.47 4.61
CA PRO A 152 -16.14 -5.62 5.76
C PRO A 152 -14.94 -5.44 6.70
N VAL A 153 -14.05 -6.44 6.77
CA VAL A 153 -12.83 -6.38 7.57
C VAL A 153 -11.86 -5.32 7.04
N LEU A 154 -11.68 -5.25 5.72
CA LEU A 154 -10.78 -4.28 5.09
C LEU A 154 -11.31 -2.85 5.26
N LEU A 155 -12.62 -2.67 5.07
CA LEU A 155 -13.29 -1.40 5.32
C LEU A 155 -13.11 -0.98 6.79
N LYS A 156 -13.25 -1.90 7.74
CA LYS A 156 -13.07 -1.61 9.17
C LYS A 156 -11.66 -1.13 9.52
N TYR A 157 -10.62 -1.75 8.96
CA TYR A 157 -9.24 -1.48 9.34
C TYR A 157 -8.50 -0.47 8.46
N PHE A 158 -9.04 -0.12 7.28
CA PHE A 158 -8.34 0.77 6.35
C PHE A 158 -9.25 1.80 5.65
N GLY A 159 -10.54 1.50 5.49
CA GLY A 159 -11.50 2.39 4.82
C GLY A 159 -12.27 3.31 5.76
N ALA A 160 -12.47 2.91 7.03
CA ALA A 160 -13.16 3.73 8.01
C ALA A 160 -12.37 5.02 8.28
N THR A 161 -13.05 6.16 8.38
CA THR A 161 -12.39 7.48 8.55
C THR A 161 -11.40 7.50 9.72
N GLY A 162 -11.76 6.89 10.85
CA GLY A 162 -10.87 6.76 12.00
C GLY A 162 -9.66 5.85 11.76
N ALA A 163 -9.86 4.78 10.98
CA ALA A 163 -8.77 3.88 10.62
C ALA A 163 -7.79 4.53 9.64
N ALA A 164 -8.31 5.28 8.64
CA ALA A 164 -7.48 6.03 7.71
C ALA A 164 -6.67 7.12 8.42
N PHE A 165 -7.28 7.82 9.38
CA PHE A 165 -6.58 8.75 10.24
C PHE A 165 -5.48 8.08 11.09
N ALA A 166 -5.76 6.91 11.65
CA ALA A 166 -4.77 6.15 12.43
C ALA A 166 -3.56 5.75 11.57
N TRP A 167 -3.79 5.23 10.35
CA TRP A 167 -2.72 4.90 9.41
C TRP A 167 -1.93 6.12 8.95
N MET A 168 -2.58 7.27 8.79
CA MET A 168 -1.91 8.53 8.51
C MET A 168 -1.06 9.02 9.70
N LEU A 169 -1.44 8.77 10.95
CA LEU A 169 -0.68 9.21 12.13
C LEU A 169 0.46 8.25 12.52
N LEU A 170 0.29 6.95 12.30
CA LEU A 170 1.25 5.92 12.70
C LEU A 170 2.70 6.23 12.28
N PRO A 171 3.00 6.65 11.03
CA PRO A 171 4.36 6.98 10.63
C PRO A 171 4.98 8.11 11.46
N LEU A 172 4.20 9.14 11.80
CA LEU A 172 4.65 10.27 12.63
C LEU A 172 4.96 9.81 14.06
N VAL A 173 4.07 8.99 14.64
CA VAL A 173 4.25 8.42 15.97
C VAL A 173 5.54 7.61 16.03
N VAL A 174 5.76 6.75 15.02
CA VAL A 174 7.00 5.96 14.92
C VAL A 174 8.24 6.86 14.82
N PHE A 175 8.20 7.94 14.04
CA PHE A 175 9.33 8.88 13.96
C PHE A 175 9.66 9.57 15.30
N LEU A 176 8.65 9.91 16.10
CA LEU A 176 8.87 10.48 17.44
C LEU A 176 9.66 9.51 18.34
N PHE A 177 9.33 8.22 18.32
CA PHE A 177 10.05 7.21 19.10
C PHE A 177 11.47 6.95 18.57
N LEU A 178 11.68 7.06 17.26
CA LEU A 178 13.01 6.89 16.66
C LEU A 178 13.98 8.02 16.99
N LYS A 179 13.49 9.27 17.14
CA LYS A 179 14.33 10.42 17.49
C LYS A 179 14.94 10.31 18.89
N ARG A 180 14.22 9.69 19.83
CA ARG A 180 14.57 9.65 21.26
C ARG A 180 15.85 8.85 21.57
N ARG A 181 16.27 7.89 20.71
CA ARG A 181 17.48 7.09 20.94
C ARG A 181 18.82 7.80 20.65
N ARG A 182 18.82 9.02 20.09
CA ARG A 182 20.07 9.75 19.79
C ARG A 182 20.45 10.84 20.81
N ALA A 183 19.58 11.15 21.76
CA ALA A 183 19.82 12.23 22.73
C ALA A 183 20.50 11.75 24.03
N THR A 184 20.98 10.51 24.06
CA THR A 184 21.68 9.92 25.20
C THR A 184 23.03 9.38 24.75
N VAL A 185 23.94 10.28 24.37
CA VAL A 185 25.39 10.05 24.38
C VAL A 185 26.03 11.37 24.78
#